data_AF-A0A8T5RY53-F1
#
_entry.id   AF-A0A8T5RY53-F1
#
_cell.length_a   1.000
_cell.length_b   1.000
_cell.length_c   1.000
_cell.angle_alpha   90.00
_cell.angle_beta   90.00
_cell.angle_gamma   90.00
#
_symmetry.space_group_name_H-M   'P 1'
#
loop_
_entity.id
_entity.type
_entity.pdbx_description
1 polymer ?
#
loop_
_entity_poly.entity_id
_entity_poly.type
_entity_poly.pdbx_seq_one_letter_code
_entity_poly.pdbx_strand_id
1 'polypeptide(L)'
;MARPLWFVNLLEKTFPNIKLIAKLTRIPIIGKFFDVLLFEGDYIIYLTKDKIIAINEELEKQVDMVLPSKVLEHFIEKANYHWVMNFCICRDSMQCSDYPTYLGCLFLGEAVLGINPQLGRRVTKEEALDHLRKCKEAGLVHMIGRNKLDKQWLGVNPGHKLLSICNCCPCCCLWRISPV
;
A
#
# COMPACT_ATOMS: atom_id res chain seq x y z
N MET A 1 6.03 18.06 -9.64
CA MET A 1 4.83 18.07 -10.52
C MET A 1 4.19 16.70 -10.44
N ALA A 2 2.88 16.63 -10.22
CA ALA A 2 2.14 15.37 -10.13
C ALA A 2 2.23 14.59 -11.45
N ARG A 3 2.17 13.24 -11.41
CA ARG A 3 2.12 12.45 -12.65
C ARG A 3 0.83 12.73 -13.43
N PRO A 4 0.91 12.78 -14.77
CA PRO A 4 -0.28 12.89 -15.60
C PRO A 4 -1.07 11.58 -15.59
N LEU A 5 -2.40 11.67 -15.69
CA LEU A 5 -3.29 10.49 -15.63
C LEU A 5 -3.01 9.45 -16.72
N TRP A 6 -2.56 9.87 -17.91
CA TRP A 6 -2.24 8.92 -19.00
C TRP A 6 -1.16 7.91 -18.60
N PHE A 7 -0.23 8.31 -17.73
CA PHE A 7 0.83 7.44 -17.25
C PHE A 7 0.29 6.40 -16.26
N VAL A 8 -0.63 6.82 -15.39
CA VAL A 8 -1.32 5.90 -14.45
C VAL A 8 -2.18 4.91 -15.22
N ASN A 9 -2.97 5.37 -16.19
CA ASN A 9 -3.80 4.51 -17.03
C ASN A 9 -2.96 3.51 -17.87
N LEU A 10 -1.75 3.90 -18.27
CA LEU A 10 -0.81 3.01 -18.95
C LEU A 10 -0.32 1.91 -18.00
N LEU A 11 0.05 2.27 -16.77
CA LEU A 11 0.43 1.31 -15.75
C LEU A 11 -0.72 0.34 -15.45
N GLU A 12 -1.94 0.84 -15.30
CA GLU A 12 -3.12 0.00 -15.05
C GLU A 12 -3.36 -1.03 -16.15
N LYS A 13 -3.25 -0.62 -17.42
CA LYS A 13 -3.42 -1.53 -18.57
C LYS A 13 -2.29 -2.54 -18.71
N THR A 14 -1.08 -2.19 -18.27
CA THR A 14 0.09 -3.08 -18.38
C THR A 14 0.23 -4.02 -17.18
N PHE A 15 -0.37 -3.67 -16.05
CA PHE A 15 -0.30 -4.42 -14.80
C PHE A 15 -0.81 -5.88 -14.89
N PRO A 16 -1.87 -6.24 -15.63
CA PRO A 16 -2.26 -7.65 -15.77
C PRO A 16 -1.16 -8.54 -16.36
N ASN A 17 -0.26 -7.97 -17.17
CA ASN A 17 0.86 -8.68 -17.81
C ASN A 17 2.10 -8.80 -16.92
N ILE A 18 2.03 -8.33 -15.68
CA ILE A 18 3.17 -8.26 -14.78
C ILE A 18 3.74 -9.64 -14.41
N LYS A 19 2.94 -10.72 -14.50
CA LYS A 19 3.44 -12.10 -14.39
C LYS A 19 4.42 -12.46 -15.51
N LEU A 20 4.24 -11.91 -16.71
CA LEU A 20 5.16 -12.09 -17.82
C LEU A 20 6.46 -11.31 -17.58
N ILE A 21 6.32 -10.06 -17.13
CA ILE A 21 7.45 -9.19 -16.75
C ILE A 21 8.28 -9.86 -15.64
N ALA A 22 7.63 -10.43 -14.62
CA ALA A 22 8.30 -11.14 -13.54
C ALA A 22 9.01 -12.44 -13.96
N LYS A 23 8.57 -13.07 -15.05
CA LYS A 23 9.32 -14.18 -15.65
C LYS A 23 10.57 -13.67 -16.36
N LEU A 24 10.51 -12.50 -16.99
CA LEU A 24 11.66 -11.87 -17.68
C LEU A 24 12.71 -11.36 -16.70
N THR A 25 12.32 -10.90 -15.50
CA THR A 25 13.25 -10.48 -14.45
C THR A 25 14.08 -11.62 -13.86
N ARG A 26 13.77 -12.89 -14.18
CA ARG A 26 14.64 -14.04 -13.83
C ARG A 26 16.00 -14.03 -14.55
N ILE A 27 16.13 -13.24 -15.62
CA ILE A 27 17.42 -13.03 -16.30
C ILE A 27 18.25 -12.05 -15.44
N PRO A 28 19.45 -12.41 -14.96
CA PRO A 28 20.17 -11.66 -13.92
C PRO A 28 20.40 -10.17 -14.22
N ILE A 29 20.69 -9.83 -15.48
CA ILE A 29 20.95 -8.44 -15.92
C ILE A 29 19.65 -7.63 -15.90
N ILE A 30 18.56 -8.24 -16.39
CA ILE A 30 17.24 -7.63 -16.42
C ILE A 30 16.72 -7.47 -15.00
N GLY A 31 16.81 -8.53 -14.17
CA GLY A 31 16.46 -8.49 -12.75
C GLY A 31 17.16 -7.34 -12.02
N LYS A 32 18.49 -7.24 -12.12
CA LYS A 32 19.26 -6.18 -11.46
C LYS A 32 18.85 -4.77 -11.93
N PHE A 33 18.54 -4.60 -13.21
CA PHE A 33 18.04 -3.32 -13.73
C PHE A 33 16.67 -2.95 -13.13
N PHE A 34 15.73 -3.90 -13.12
CA PHE A 34 14.40 -3.68 -12.55
C PHE A 34 14.44 -3.45 -11.04
N ASP A 35 15.31 -4.15 -10.31
CA ASP A 35 15.49 -3.98 -8.87
C ASP A 35 15.98 -2.57 -8.52
N VAL A 36 17.01 -2.10 -9.21
CA VAL A 36 17.52 -0.72 -9.06
C VAL A 36 16.44 0.29 -9.44
N LEU A 37 15.70 0.07 -10.51
CA LEU A 37 14.70 1.02 -10.98
C LEU A 37 13.48 1.13 -10.04
N LEU A 38 12.99 0.00 -9.52
CA LEU A 38 11.67 -0.09 -8.88
C LEU A 38 11.70 -0.32 -7.37
N PHE A 39 12.73 -0.96 -6.82
CA PHE A 39 12.71 -1.49 -5.44
C PHE A 39 13.89 -1.04 -4.56
N GLU A 40 14.98 -0.54 -5.15
CA GLU A 40 16.17 -0.14 -4.38
C GLU A 40 15.86 0.99 -3.38
N GLY A 41 16.08 0.70 -2.10
CA GLY A 41 15.80 1.59 -0.97
C GLY A 41 14.42 1.41 -0.33
N ASP A 42 13.65 0.40 -0.76
CA ASP A 42 12.36 0.08 -0.15
C ASP A 42 12.51 -0.54 1.23
N TYR A 43 11.60 -0.16 2.12
CA TYR A 43 11.44 -0.77 3.42
C TYR A 43 9.95 -0.89 3.70
N ILE A 44 9.39 -2.07 3.40
CA ILE A 44 7.98 -2.38 3.51
C ILE A 44 7.82 -3.59 4.41
N ILE A 45 6.93 -3.46 5.40
CA ILE A 45 6.61 -4.52 6.36
C ILE A 45 5.16 -4.94 6.13
N TYR A 46 4.95 -6.25 6.05
CA TYR A 46 3.62 -6.86 6.03
C TYR A 46 3.09 -7.01 7.45
N LEU A 47 1.88 -6.51 7.70
CA LEU A 47 1.21 -6.59 8.99
C LEU A 47 0.13 -7.68 8.95
N THR A 48 0.25 -8.67 9.82
CA THR A 48 -0.74 -9.73 9.97
C THR A 48 -2.06 -9.16 10.48
N LYS A 49 -3.18 -9.80 10.10
CA LYS A 49 -4.50 -9.42 10.65
C LYS A 49 -4.52 -9.66 12.15
N ASP A 50 -5.16 -8.75 12.89
CA ASP A 50 -5.48 -8.99 14.30
C ASP A 50 -6.44 -10.19 14.38
N LYS A 51 -5.97 -11.32 14.90
CA LYS A 51 -6.82 -12.45 15.27
C LYS A 51 -6.95 -12.47 16.78
N ILE A 52 -8.15 -12.17 17.27
CA ILE A 52 -8.49 -12.33 18.68
C ILE A 52 -9.16 -13.69 18.81
N ILE A 53 -8.50 -14.61 19.53
CA ILE A 53 -9.07 -15.90 19.90
C ILE A 53 -9.44 -15.76 21.38
N ALA A 54 -10.74 -15.80 21.68
CA ALA A 54 -11.19 -15.81 23.06
C ALA A 54 -10.79 -17.15 23.68
N ILE A 55 -9.93 -17.08 24.69
CA ILE A 55 -9.60 -18.22 25.56
C ILE A 55 -10.14 -17.88 26.94
N ASN A 56 -10.85 -18.81 27.56
CA ASN A 56 -11.39 -18.66 28.92
C ASN A 56 -10.32 -19.01 29.97
N GLU A 57 -9.09 -18.53 29.76
CA GLU A 57 -7.98 -18.76 30.67
C GLU A 57 -7.26 -17.44 30.93
N GLU A 58 -6.92 -17.20 32.19
CA GLU A 58 -6.05 -16.09 32.57
C GLU A 58 -4.62 -16.42 32.14
N LEU A 59 -4.12 -15.73 31.12
CA LEU A 59 -2.71 -15.74 30.79
C LEU A 59 -1.96 -14.82 31.75
N GLU A 60 -0.79 -15.26 32.23
CA GLU A 60 0.20 -14.33 32.79
C GLU A 60 0.43 -13.20 31.79
N LYS A 61 0.43 -11.95 32.26
CA LYS A 61 0.65 -10.76 31.42
C LYS A 61 1.94 -10.92 30.63
N GLN A 62 1.83 -11.41 29.40
CA GLN A 62 2.94 -11.38 28.46
C GLN A 62 3.23 -9.92 28.11
N VAL A 63 4.52 -9.63 28.02
CA VAL A 63 5.13 -8.34 27.64
C VAL A 63 4.28 -7.64 26.57
N ASP A 64 3.89 -6.39 26.81
CA ASP A 64 3.02 -5.56 25.96
C ASP A 64 3.32 -5.76 24.45
N MET A 65 2.58 -6.66 23.81
CA MET A 65 2.74 -6.93 22.38
C MET A 65 1.86 -5.96 21.60
N VAL A 66 2.47 -5.08 20.82
CA VAL A 66 1.74 -4.11 19.99
C VAL A 66 1.01 -4.86 18.88
N LEU A 67 -0.32 -4.73 18.84
CA LEU A 67 -1.12 -5.27 17.75
C LEU A 67 -0.71 -4.63 16.42
N PRO A 68 -0.65 -5.39 15.31
CA PRO A 68 -0.31 -4.84 14.00
C PRO A 68 -1.15 -3.62 13.60
N SER A 69 -2.45 -3.59 13.95
CA SER A 69 -3.31 -2.40 13.74
C SER A 69 -2.84 -1.16 14.49
N LYS A 70 -2.33 -1.31 15.71
CA LYS A 70 -1.84 -0.19 16.54
C LYS A 70 -0.62 0.49 15.94
N VAL A 71 0.18 -0.23 15.16
CA VAL A 71 1.30 0.35 14.41
C VAL A 71 0.78 1.37 13.38
N LEU A 72 -0.26 1.01 12.63
CA LEU A 72 -0.85 1.89 11.62
C LEU A 72 -1.51 3.12 12.25
N GLU A 73 -2.30 2.90 13.31
CA GLU A 73 -2.93 3.97 14.09
C GLU A 73 -1.89 4.97 14.59
N HIS A 74 -0.77 4.49 15.15
CA HIS A 74 0.32 5.34 15.62
C HIS A 74 0.88 6.26 14.51
N PHE A 75 1.17 5.71 13.32
CA PHE A 75 1.70 6.52 12.22
C PHE A 75 0.66 7.52 11.68
N ILE A 76 -0.62 7.12 11.62
CA ILE A 76 -1.71 8.01 11.25
C ILE A 76 -1.83 9.15 12.27
N GLU A 77 -1.74 8.87 13.56
CA GLU A 77 -1.85 9.89 14.60
C GLU A 77 -0.68 10.89 14.58
N LYS A 78 0.51 10.44 14.24
CA LYS A 78 1.75 11.24 14.20
C LYS A 78 1.94 12.02 12.89
N ALA A 79 1.33 11.59 11.80
CA ALA A 79 1.47 12.25 10.51
C ALA A 79 0.71 13.59 10.49
N ASN A 80 1.30 14.61 9.85
CA ASN A 80 0.67 15.91 9.63
C ASN A 80 -0.22 15.95 8.37
N TYR A 81 0.00 15.02 7.45
CA TYR A 81 -0.69 14.98 6.16
C TYR A 81 -1.10 13.55 5.84
N HIS A 82 -2.36 13.41 5.41
CA HIS A 82 -3.00 12.13 5.11
C HIS A 82 -3.69 12.22 3.75
N TRP A 83 -3.58 11.15 2.98
CA TRP A 83 -4.17 11.07 1.64
C TRP A 83 -4.78 9.70 1.40
N VAL A 84 -6.07 9.66 1.11
CA VAL A 84 -6.77 8.42 0.73
C VAL A 84 -6.96 8.41 -0.78
N MET A 85 -6.58 7.29 -1.38
CA MET A 85 -6.83 7.03 -2.80
C MET A 85 -8.30 6.70 -3.03
N ASN A 86 -8.87 7.22 -4.13
CA ASN A 86 -10.26 6.94 -4.51
C ASN A 86 -10.46 5.50 -4.99
N PHE A 87 -9.37 4.83 -5.34
CA PHE A 87 -9.36 3.45 -5.82
C PHE A 87 -8.03 2.75 -5.48
N CYS A 88 -8.04 1.42 -5.51
CA CYS A 88 -6.84 0.60 -5.44
C CYS A 88 -6.38 0.23 -6.85
N ILE A 89 -5.27 0.79 -7.29
CA ILE A 89 -4.69 0.54 -8.63
C ILE A 89 -4.54 -0.95 -8.95
N CYS A 90 -4.14 -1.77 -7.98
CA CYS A 90 -3.98 -3.21 -8.17
C CYS A 90 -5.31 -3.94 -8.42
N ARG A 91 -6.36 -3.58 -7.67
CA ARG A 91 -7.69 -4.19 -7.82
C ARG A 91 -8.39 -3.71 -9.07
N ASP A 92 -8.26 -2.43 -9.39
CA ASP A 92 -8.83 -1.84 -10.59
C ASP A 92 -8.21 -2.45 -11.86
N SER A 93 -6.88 -2.50 -11.91
CA SER A 93 -6.14 -3.12 -13.04
C SER A 93 -6.51 -4.58 -13.27
N MET A 94 -6.73 -5.33 -12.19
CA MET A 94 -7.08 -6.75 -12.24
C MET A 94 -8.59 -6.99 -12.34
N GLN A 95 -9.41 -5.94 -12.42
CA GLN A 95 -10.88 -6.02 -12.46
C GLN A 95 -11.44 -6.90 -11.35
N CYS A 96 -10.98 -6.66 -10.12
CA CYS A 96 -11.31 -7.47 -8.96
C CYS A 96 -12.81 -7.48 -8.65
N SER A 97 -13.43 -8.67 -8.60
CA SER A 97 -14.82 -8.86 -8.18
C SER A 97 -14.99 -9.11 -6.68
N ASP A 98 -13.95 -9.61 -6.02
CA ASP A 98 -14.09 -10.19 -4.66
C ASP A 98 -13.92 -9.16 -3.54
N TYR A 99 -13.30 -8.01 -3.85
CA TYR A 99 -12.95 -6.97 -2.87
C TYR A 99 -13.21 -5.58 -3.44
N PRO A 100 -13.63 -4.61 -2.60
CA PRO A 100 -14.01 -3.29 -3.06
C PRO A 100 -12.83 -2.50 -3.65
N THR A 101 -12.97 -2.11 -4.92
CA THR A 101 -11.94 -1.32 -5.62
C THR A 101 -11.76 0.07 -5.02
N TYR A 102 -12.82 0.69 -4.50
CA TYR A 102 -12.78 2.04 -3.91
C TYR A 102 -12.01 2.13 -2.59
N LEU A 103 -11.69 1.02 -1.92
CA LEU A 103 -10.89 1.02 -0.68
C LEU A 103 -9.38 1.11 -0.97
N GLY A 104 -8.95 2.23 -1.55
CA GLY A 104 -7.57 2.46 -1.98
C GLY A 104 -6.52 2.50 -0.86
N CYS A 105 -5.25 2.65 -1.26
CA CYS A 105 -4.15 2.85 -0.32
C CYS A 105 -4.29 4.19 0.43
N LEU A 106 -3.65 4.26 1.60
CA LEU A 106 -3.51 5.47 2.41
C LEU A 106 -2.04 5.90 2.38
N PHE A 107 -1.78 7.17 2.11
CA PHE A 107 -0.43 7.74 2.12
C PHE A 107 -0.31 8.81 3.19
N LEU A 108 0.85 8.86 3.84
CA LEU A 108 1.17 9.76 4.94
C LEU A 108 2.45 10.56 4.65
N GLY A 109 2.50 11.79 5.15
CA GLY A 109 3.68 12.66 5.08
C GLY A 109 3.59 13.74 4.01
N GLU A 110 4.53 14.69 4.03
CA GLU A 110 4.49 15.91 3.22
C GLU A 110 4.44 15.64 1.70
N ALA A 111 5.02 14.52 1.24
CA ALA A 111 5.03 14.17 -0.17
C ALA A 111 3.63 13.98 -0.77
N VAL A 112 2.61 13.71 0.07
CA VAL A 112 1.23 13.55 -0.41
C VAL A 112 0.66 14.82 -1.05
N LEU A 113 1.21 15.99 -0.72
CA LEU A 113 0.81 17.27 -1.33
C LEU A 113 1.12 17.34 -2.83
N GLY A 114 2.02 16.48 -3.31
CA GLY A 114 2.35 16.36 -4.73
C GLY A 114 1.47 15.36 -5.49
N ILE A 115 0.56 14.65 -4.83
CA ILE A 115 -0.30 13.66 -5.49
C ILE A 115 -1.37 14.36 -6.34
N ASN A 116 -1.66 13.80 -7.51
CA ASN A 116 -2.72 14.30 -8.37
C ASN A 116 -4.09 14.15 -7.66
N PRO A 117 -4.86 15.24 -7.46
CA PRO A 117 -6.17 15.22 -6.78
C PRO A 117 -7.25 14.42 -7.50
N GLN A 118 -7.02 13.99 -8.74
CA GLN A 118 -7.94 13.08 -9.43
C GLN A 118 -7.79 11.64 -8.95
N LEU A 119 -6.65 11.29 -8.35
CA LEU A 119 -6.37 9.93 -7.86
C LEU A 119 -6.92 9.68 -6.45
N GLY A 120 -7.16 10.73 -5.67
CA GLY A 120 -7.55 10.63 -4.28
C GLY A 120 -7.82 11.99 -3.67
N ARG A 121 -7.81 12.06 -2.36
CA ARG A 121 -8.06 13.31 -1.63
C ARG A 121 -7.28 13.37 -0.34
N ARG A 122 -7.02 14.60 0.12
CA ARG A 122 -6.62 14.83 1.50
C ARG A 122 -7.77 14.51 2.44
N VAL A 123 -7.42 13.94 3.57
CA VAL A 123 -8.37 13.52 4.61
C VAL A 123 -7.90 14.00 5.98
N THR A 124 -8.81 14.10 6.93
CA THR A 124 -8.43 14.28 8.33
C THR A 124 -7.86 12.99 8.91
N LYS A 125 -7.26 13.09 10.09
CA LYS A 125 -6.79 11.93 10.85
C LYS A 125 -7.92 10.94 11.11
N GLU A 126 -9.07 11.44 11.52
CA GLU A 126 -10.25 10.65 11.86
C GLU A 126 -10.79 9.91 10.63
N GLU A 127 -10.83 10.60 9.48
CA GLU A 127 -11.18 9.97 8.20
C GLU A 127 -10.17 8.90 7.77
N ALA A 128 -8.87 9.09 8.01
CA ALA A 128 -7.85 8.09 7.72
C ALA A 128 -8.00 6.84 8.60
N LEU A 129 -8.29 7.02 9.89
CA LEU A 129 -8.57 5.92 10.83
C LEU A 129 -9.85 5.18 10.44
N ASP A 130 -10.91 5.89 10.06
CA ASP A 130 -12.15 5.28 9.58
C ASP A 130 -11.96 4.51 8.27
N HIS A 131 -11.15 5.03 7.34
CA HIS A 131 -10.77 4.31 6.11
C HIS A 131 -10.02 3.00 6.42
N LEU A 132 -9.10 3.03 7.38
CA LEU A 132 -8.38 1.83 7.83
C LEU A 132 -9.34 0.80 8.43
N ARG A 133 -10.28 1.24 9.28
CA ARG A 133 -11.33 0.39 9.85
C ARG A 133 -12.17 -0.29 8.77
N LYS A 134 -12.64 0.45 7.76
CA LYS A 134 -13.38 -0.09 6.60
C LYS A 134 -12.57 -1.13 5.84
N CYS A 135 -11.27 -0.89 5.64
CA CYS A 135 -10.38 -1.85 4.98
C CYS A 135 -10.25 -3.15 5.78
N LYS A 136 -10.12 -3.06 7.11
CA LYS A 136 -10.08 -4.22 8.01
C LYS A 136 -11.37 -5.01 7.98
N GLU A 137 -12.52 -4.33 8.02
CA GLU A 137 -13.86 -4.95 7.93
C GLU A 137 -14.08 -5.65 6.59
N ALA A 138 -13.55 -5.09 5.50
CA ALA A 138 -13.53 -5.74 4.19
C ALA A 138 -12.54 -6.91 4.09
N GLY A 139 -11.84 -7.25 5.18
CA GLY A 139 -10.88 -8.35 5.24
C GLY A 139 -9.59 -8.10 4.47
N LEU A 140 -9.24 -6.84 4.20
CA LEU A 140 -7.96 -6.49 3.59
C LEU A 140 -6.82 -6.66 4.60
N VAL A 141 -5.60 -6.88 4.09
CA VAL A 141 -4.37 -6.95 4.87
C VAL A 141 -3.55 -5.69 4.62
N HIS A 142 -2.80 -5.27 5.62
CA HIS A 142 -2.09 -4.00 5.56
C HIS A 142 -0.60 -4.22 5.38
N MET A 143 0.01 -3.41 4.51
CA MET A 143 1.46 -3.26 4.46
C MET A 143 1.79 -1.81 4.71
N ILE A 144 2.84 -1.55 5.47
CA ILE A 144 3.31 -0.20 5.74
C ILE A 144 4.78 -0.07 5.37
N GLY A 145 5.14 1.03 4.72
CA GLY A 145 6.53 1.26 4.40
C GLY A 145 6.79 2.36 3.39
N ARG A 146 8.08 2.56 3.13
CA ARG A 146 8.53 3.38 2.00
C ARG A 146 8.60 2.49 0.78
N ASN A 147 7.89 2.91 -0.25
CA ASN A 147 7.75 2.17 -1.49
C ASN A 147 8.12 3.08 -2.67
N LYS A 148 9.19 2.73 -3.37
CA LYS A 148 9.73 3.44 -4.52
C LYS A 148 8.79 3.33 -5.71
N LEU A 149 8.03 2.24 -5.83
CA LEU A 149 6.93 2.17 -6.78
C LEU A 149 5.91 3.28 -6.52
N ASP A 150 5.46 3.43 -5.27
CA ASP A 150 4.47 4.45 -4.90
C ASP A 150 4.97 5.87 -5.19
N LYS A 151 6.24 6.14 -4.86
CA LYS A 151 6.91 7.38 -5.27
C LYS A 151 6.84 7.58 -6.79
N GLN A 152 7.15 6.54 -7.57
CA GLN A 152 7.33 6.64 -9.01
C GLN A 152 6.01 6.88 -9.76
N TRP A 153 4.97 6.09 -9.45
CA TRP A 153 3.68 6.16 -10.14
C TRP A 153 2.83 7.36 -9.70
N LEU A 154 2.99 7.83 -8.46
CA LEU A 154 2.41 9.10 -8.01
C LEU A 154 3.24 10.32 -8.47
N GLY A 155 4.53 10.11 -8.76
CA GLY A 155 5.54 11.13 -9.11
C GLY A 155 5.78 12.17 -8.04
N VAL A 156 5.74 11.74 -6.79
CA VAL A 156 5.98 12.61 -5.64
C VAL A 156 7.46 12.63 -5.28
N ASN A 157 7.96 13.80 -4.89
CA ASN A 157 9.33 13.98 -4.41
C ASN A 157 9.34 14.96 -3.23
N PRO A 158 10.22 14.77 -2.24
CA PRO A 158 11.15 13.64 -2.11
C PRO A 158 10.43 12.38 -1.58
N GLY A 159 10.78 11.20 -2.12
CA GLY A 159 10.09 9.94 -1.80
C GLY A 159 10.21 9.47 -0.34
N HIS A 160 11.29 9.85 0.36
CA HIS A 160 11.46 9.49 1.78
C HIS A 160 10.46 10.20 2.71
N LYS A 161 9.74 11.22 2.21
CA LYS A 161 8.63 11.91 2.88
C LYS A 161 7.26 11.31 2.53
N LEU A 162 7.22 10.16 1.86
CA LEU A 162 6.01 9.38 1.60
C LEU A 162 6.08 8.06 2.39
N LEU A 163 5.16 7.89 3.34
CA LEU A 163 4.91 6.61 3.97
C LEU A 163 3.63 6.02 3.40
N SER A 164 3.70 4.78 2.94
CA SER A 164 2.61 4.12 2.22
C SER A 164 1.97 3.07 3.11
N ILE A 165 0.64 3.06 3.15
CA ILE A 165 -0.18 2.03 3.79
C ILE A 165 -1.02 1.40 2.68
N CYS A 166 -0.61 0.22 2.22
CA CYS A 166 -1.33 -0.55 1.20
C CYS A 166 -2.41 -1.42 1.85
N ASN A 167 -3.63 -1.36 1.32
CA ASN A 167 -4.77 -2.16 1.77
C ASN A 167 -5.03 -3.29 0.77
N CYS A 168 -4.35 -4.41 0.95
CA CYS A 168 -4.22 -5.46 -0.05
C CYS A 168 -5.25 -6.57 0.10
N CYS A 169 -5.70 -7.10 -1.03
CA CYS A 169 -6.48 -8.34 -1.11
C CYS A 169 -5.56 -9.52 -1.48
N PRO A 170 -5.95 -10.77 -1.17
CA PRO A 170 -5.19 -11.94 -1.55
C PRO A 170 -5.16 -12.20 -3.08
N CYS A 171 -6.16 -11.70 -3.83
CA CYS A 171 -6.29 -12.00 -5.26
C CYS A 171 -5.42 -11.11 -6.17
N CYS A 172 -5.32 -9.81 -5.91
CA CYS A 172 -4.77 -8.83 -6.88
C CYS A 172 -3.48 -8.13 -6.43
N CYS A 173 -2.96 -8.42 -5.24
CA CYS A 173 -1.82 -7.67 -4.68
C CYS A 173 -0.58 -7.72 -5.59
N LEU A 174 -0.02 -6.54 -5.89
CA LEU A 174 1.21 -6.38 -6.68
C LEU A 174 2.41 -7.16 -6.11
N TRP A 175 2.45 -7.31 -4.78
CA TRP A 175 3.57 -7.98 -4.11
C TRP A 175 3.52 -9.51 -4.22
N ARG A 176 2.44 -10.10 -4.74
CA ARG A 176 2.46 -11.51 -5.19
C ARG A 176 3.34 -11.74 -6.41
N ILE A 177 3.90 -10.68 -6.98
CA ILE A 177 4.81 -10.71 -8.13
C ILE A 177 6.27 -10.56 -7.70
N SER A 178 6.52 -10.27 -6.41
CA SER A 178 7.86 -10.42 -5.85
C SER A 178 8.28 -11.89 -5.97
N PRO A 179 9.42 -12.20 -6.60
CA PRO A 179 9.95 -13.55 -6.62
C PRO A 179 10.40 -13.89 -5.21
N VAL A 180 9.50 -14.51 -4.43
CA VAL A 180 9.92 -15.33 -3.30
C VAL A 180 10.37 -16.68 -3.83
#